data_AF-A0A3N5FYT6-F1
#
_entry.id   AF-A0A3N5FYT6-F1
#
_cell.length_a   1.000
_cell.length_b   1.000
_cell.length_c   1.000
_cell.angle_alpha   90.00
_cell.angle_beta   90.00
_cell.angle_gamma   90.00
#
_symmetry.space_group_name_H-M   'P 1'
#
loop_
_entity.id
_entity.type
_entity.pdbx_description
1 polymer ?
#
loop_
_entity_poly.entity_id
_entity_poly.type
_entity_poly.pdbx_seq_one_letter_code
_entity_poly.pdbx_strand_id
1 'polypeptide(L)' 'MKSGGYSRPFKGLTICGDSFVLEHRNGTLLAAVIDGLGHGYESSVAAERAAEVIRELSDLSVEAILRRCHQELR' A
#
# COMPACT_ATOMS: atom_id res chain seq x y z
N MET A 1 7.15 -14.34 11.88
CA MET A 1 5.78 -14.74 11.47
C MET A 1 5.77 -14.90 9.96
N LYS A 2 5.29 -16.02 9.39
CA LYS A 2 5.20 -16.18 7.93
C LYS A 2 4.00 -15.40 7.40
N SER A 3 4.19 -14.59 6.36
CA SER A 3 3.15 -13.84 5.66
C SER A 3 3.45 -13.81 4.16
N GLY A 4 2.43 -13.55 3.35
CA GLY A 4 2.53 -13.42 1.90
C GLY A 4 1.39 -12.59 1.35
N GLY A 5 1.57 -12.02 0.17
CA GLY A 5 0.56 -11.20 -0.51
C GLY A 5 0.55 -11.51 -2.01
N TYR A 6 -0.59 -11.25 -2.64
CA TYR A 6 -0.80 -11.45 -4.06
C TYR A 6 -1.76 -10.37 -4.57
N SER A 7 -1.48 -9.85 -5.77
CA SER A 7 -2.34 -8.89 -6.46
C SER A 7 -2.52 -9.32 -7.91
N ARG A 8 -3.61 -8.85 -8.53
CA ARG A 8 -3.92 -9.15 -9.94
C ARG A 8 -4.52 -7.91 -10.60
N PRO A 9 -4.10 -7.57 -11.83
CA PRO A 9 -4.74 -6.51 -12.60
C PRO A 9 -6.23 -6.71 -12.83
N PHE A 10 -6.94 -5.60 -13.04
CA PHE A 10 -8.30 -5.63 -13.58
C PHE A 10 -8.31 -6.29 -14.96
N LYS A 11 -9.42 -6.96 -15.31
CA LYS A 11 -9.52 -7.73 -16.57
C LYS A 11 -9.17 -6.85 -17.77
N GLY A 12 -8.21 -7.30 -18.58
CA GLY A 12 -7.76 -6.62 -19.78
C GLY A 12 -6.67 -5.57 -19.56
N LEU A 13 -6.27 -5.32 -18.30
CA LEU A 13 -5.13 -4.46 -17.97
C LEU A 13 -3.91 -5.31 -17.58
N THR A 14 -2.73 -4.73 -17.75
CA THR A 14 -1.44 -5.35 -17.38
C THR A 14 -0.90 -4.84 -16.04
N ILE A 15 -1.46 -3.73 -15.53
CA ILE A 15 -1.05 -3.08 -14.29
C ILE A 15 -2.20 -3.20 -13.28
N CYS A 16 -1.85 -3.58 -12.05
CA CYS A 16 -2.80 -3.66 -10.94
C CYS A 16 -2.95 -2.28 -10.30
N GLY A 17 -4.19 -1.88 -10.04
CA GLY A 17 -4.50 -0.65 -9.31
C GLY A 17 -4.27 -0.75 -7.80
N ASP A 18 -4.03 -1.97 -7.32
CA ASP A 18 -3.88 -2.27 -5.90
C ASP A 18 -2.41 -2.52 -5.56
N SER A 19 -2.06 -2.26 -4.32
CA SER A 19 -0.76 -2.57 -3.76
C SER A 19 -0.90 -3.16 -2.35
N PHE A 20 0.18 -3.77 -1.85
CA PHE A 20 0.22 -4.25 -0.47
C PHE A 20 1.61 -4.05 0.15
N VAL A 21 1.62 -3.95 1.48
CA VAL A 21 2.83 -3.83 2.30
C VAL A 21 2.80 -4.89 3.39
N LEU A 22 3.92 -5.57 3.59
CA LEU A 22 4.18 -6.49 4.69
C LEU A 22 5.53 -6.12 5.31
N GLU A 23 5.52 -5.47 6.46
CA GLU A 23 6.74 -5.04 7.17
C GLU A 23 6.84 -5.75 8.53
N HIS A 24 7.87 -6.59 8.68
CA HIS A 24 8.20 -7.21 9.97
C HIS A 24 9.14 -6.30 10.76
N ARG A 25 8.76 -5.97 12.01
CA ARG A 25 9.56 -5.14 12.92
C ARG A 25 9.38 -5.60 14.35
N ASN A 26 10.45 -5.76 15.13
CA ASN A 26 10.39 -6.04 16.57
C ASN A 26 9.42 -7.16 17.01
N GLY A 27 9.26 -8.21 16.19
CA GLY A 27 8.33 -9.31 16.45
C GLY A 27 6.86 -9.03 16.08
N THR A 28 6.53 -7.83 15.59
CA THR A 28 5.23 -7.46 15.04
C THR A 28 5.25 -7.46 13.51
N LEU A 29 4.06 -7.46 12.91
CA LEU A 29 3.85 -7.31 11.47
C LEU A 29 2.91 -6.12 11.25
N LEU A 30 3.37 -5.13 10.48
CA LEU A 30 2.51 -4.16 9.85
C LEU A 30 2.09 -4.72 8.48
N ALA A 31 0.78 -4.85 8.26
CA ALA A 31 0.21 -5.29 7.00
C ALA A 31 -0.77 -4.24 6.49
N ALA A 32 -0.66 -3.87 5.22
CA ALA A 32 -1.57 -2.95 4.56
C ALA A 32 -1.94 -3.45 3.17
N VAL A 33 -3.19 -3.22 2.78
CA VAL A 33 -3.69 -3.39 1.42
C VAL A 33 -4.21 -2.03 0.99
N ILE A 34 -3.84 -1.61 -0.21
CA ILE A 34 -4.18 -0.31 -0.77
C ILE A 34 -4.92 -0.56 -2.10
N ASP A 35 -6.09 0.04 -2.24
CA ASP A 35 -6.87 0.11 -3.47
C ASP A 35 -6.78 1.55 -4.00
N GLY A 36 -6.14 1.73 -5.15
CA GLY A 36 -6.07 3.02 -5.81
C GLY A 36 -7.37 3.30 -6.57
N LEU A 37 -7.96 4.48 -6.41
CA LEU A 37 -9.24 4.82 -7.04
C LEU A 37 -9.22 4.64 -8.58
N GLY A 38 -10.15 3.83 -9.08
CA GLY A 38 -10.29 3.54 -10.51
C GLY A 38 -9.56 2.25 -10.91
N HIS A 39 -8.91 2.26 -12.08
CA HIS A 39 -8.14 1.11 -12.58
C HIS A 39 -7.02 1.56 -13.52
N GLY A 40 -5.99 0.73 -13.66
CA GLY A 40 -4.88 0.99 -14.58
C GLY A 40 -3.79 1.84 -13.95
N TYR A 41 -3.02 2.54 -14.78
CA TYR A 41 -1.78 3.20 -14.37
C TYR A 41 -1.96 4.23 -13.25
N GLU A 42 -2.91 5.16 -13.38
CA GLU A 42 -3.12 6.22 -12.37
C GLU A 42 -3.50 5.65 -10.99
N SER A 43 -4.36 4.63 -10.99
CA SER A 43 -4.75 3.90 -9.77
C SER A 43 -3.52 3.21 -9.14
N SER A 44 -2.67 2.57 -9.95
CA SER A 44 -1.40 1.98 -9.50
C SER A 44 -0.46 3.00 -8.90
N VAL A 45 -0.31 4.18 -9.52
CA VAL A 45 0.56 5.24 -9.02
C VAL A 45 0.12 5.71 -7.64
N ALA A 46 -1.19 5.91 -7.44
CA ALA A 46 -1.73 6.28 -6.13
C ALA A 46 -1.50 5.18 -5.08
N ALA A 47 -1.76 3.92 -5.44
CA ALA A 47 -1.56 2.79 -4.52
C ALA A 47 -0.09 2.56 -4.16
N GLU A 48 0.82 2.69 -5.12
CA GLU A 48 2.26 2.60 -4.91
C GLU A 48 2.77 3.76 -4.05
N ARG A 49 2.30 4.99 -4.28
CA ARG A 49 2.69 6.14 -3.46
C ARG A 49 2.28 5.96 -2.00
N ALA A 50 1.08 5.44 -1.76
CA ALA A 50 0.65 5.09 -0.40
C ALA A 50 1.54 3.99 0.21
N ALA A 51 1.88 2.96 -0.57
CA ALA A 51 2.73 1.85 -0.12
C ALA A 51 4.14 2.33 0.27
N GLU A 52 4.73 3.26 -0.48
CA GLU A 52 6.01 3.92 -0.14
C GLU A 52 5.93 4.60 1.23
N VAL A 53 4.91 5.44 1.45
CA VAL A 53 4.71 6.14 2.72
C VAL A 53 4.56 5.17 3.89
N ILE A 54 3.81 4.06 3.71
CA ILE A 54 3.61 3.05 4.74
C ILE A 54 4.94 2.35 5.09
N ARG A 55 5.78 2.04 4.08
CA ARG A 55 7.09 1.43 4.31
C ARG A 55 8.05 2.39 5.01
N GLU A 56 8.09 3.65 4.59
CA GLU A 56 8.96 4.68 5.17
C GLU A 56 8.62 4.99 6.64
N LEU A 57 7.34 4.92 6.99
CA LEU A 57 6.83 5.29 8.31
C LEU A 57 6.39 4.07 9.14
N SER A 58 6.91 2.88 8.83
CA SER A 58 6.47 1.61 9.46
C SER A 58 6.63 1.57 10.99
N ASP A 59 7.47 2.44 11.55
CA ASP A 59 7.75 2.52 12.98
C ASP A 59 6.79 3.47 13.74
N LEU A 60 5.93 4.20 13.01
CA LEU A 60 4.94 5.10 13.60
C LEU A 60 3.60 4.39 13.88
N SER A 61 2.69 5.08 14.57
CA SER A 61 1.32 4.59 14.74
C SER A 61 0.60 4.53 13.39
N VAL A 62 -0.34 3.59 13.25
CA VAL A 62 -1.18 3.46 12.05
C VAL A 62 -1.92 4.77 11.73
N GLU A 63 -2.35 5.50 12.75
CA GLU A 63 -2.99 6.82 12.54
C GLU A 63 -2.03 7.83 11.87
N ALA A 64 -0.78 7.91 12.34
CA ALA A 64 0.21 8.83 11.77
C ALA A 64 0.53 8.45 10.31
N ILE A 65 0.66 7.15 10.03
CA ILE A 65 0.85 6.62 8.68
C ILE A 65 -0.31 7.02 7.77
N LEU A 66 -1.56 6.76 8.18
CA LEU A 66 -2.75 7.08 7.39
C LEU A 66 -2.90 8.59 7.14
N ARG A 67 -2.58 9.43 8.13
CA ARG A 67 -2.57 10.89 7.96
C ARG A 67 -1.53 11.33 6.93
N ARG A 68 -0.35 10.70 6.91
CA ARG A 68 0.68 10.98 5.90
C ARG A 68 0.25 10.51 4.51
N CYS A 69 -0.32 9.31 4.37
CA CYS A 69 -0.87 8.84 3.10
C CYS A 69 -1.90 9.82 2.55
N HIS A 70 -2.83 10.30 3.39
CA HIS A 70 -3.81 11.30 2.99
C HIS A 70 -3.19 12.61 2.51
N GLN A 71 -2.08 13.06 3.12
CA GLN A 71 -1.39 14.28 2.68
C GLN A 71 -0.69 14.10 1.33
N GLU A 72 -0.10 12.93 1.08
CA GLU A 72 0.67 12.64 -0.13
C GLU A 72 -0.21 12.31 -1.35
N LEU A 73 -1.49 11.99 -1.14
CA LEU A 73 -2.44 11.61 -2.20
C LEU A 73 -3.48 12.70 -2.52
N ARG A 74 -3.31 13.91 -1.96
CA ARG A 74 -4.24 15.03 -2.14
C ARG A 74 -3.90 15.93 -3.32
#